data_AF-A0A7W4C872-F1
#
_entry.id   AF-A0A7W4C872-F1
#
_cell.length_a   1.000
_cell.length_b   1.000
_cell.length_c   1.000
_cell.angle_alpha   90.00
_cell.angle_beta   90.00
_cell.angle_gamma   90.00
#
_symmetry.space_group_name_H-M   'P 1'
#
loop_
_entity.id
_entity.type
_entity.pdbx_description
1 polymer ?
#
loop_
_entity_poly.entity_id
_entity_poly.type
_entity_poly.pdbx_seq_one_letter_code
_entity_poly.pdbx_strand_id
1 'polypeptide(L)'
;MANFAFIYTPSEAWIGGKNYYLSLFSKLHDDLDPTVDTVTIFTANTLHIEDLKSFNKFRVVQSSLLKSHGIYRLAFRIANKLFGENSLLTYLFKSHKIDLLSHAYLPKWTKIKSLPWIPDFQHCVLPEYFSPEKLRYRNTIFKKYLANENFLLSSNSALKDAINFFDVKGKAWIYR
;
A
#
# COMPACT_ATOMS: atom_id res chain seq x y z
N MET A 1 12.02 -7.24 17.00
CA MET A 1 11.91 -5.93 16.35
C MET A 1 11.27 -6.15 14.99
N ALA A 2 10.05 -5.66 14.77
CA ALA A 2 9.38 -5.80 13.48
C ALA A 2 9.63 -4.57 12.62
N ASN A 3 10.01 -4.79 11.36
CA ASN A 3 10.32 -3.73 10.39
C ASN A 3 9.16 -3.57 9.42
N PHE A 4 8.39 -2.50 9.61
CA PHE A 4 7.25 -2.15 8.78
C PHE A 4 7.66 -1.19 7.67
N ALA A 5 7.09 -1.39 6.48
CA ALA A 5 7.28 -0.49 5.35
C ALA A 5 5.97 0.13 4.90
N PHE A 6 6.06 1.36 4.41
CA PHE A 6 5.03 2.02 3.62
C PHE A 6 5.63 2.52 2.31
N ILE A 7 4.82 2.55 1.24
CA ILE A 7 5.16 3.27 0.00
C ILE A 7 4.38 4.58 0.01
N TYR A 8 5.08 5.71 0.04
CA TYR A 8 4.49 7.05 0.04
C TYR A 8 4.92 7.81 -1.22
N THR A 9 4.06 7.81 -2.23
CA THR A 9 4.26 8.54 -3.49
C THR A 9 3.03 9.39 -3.78
N PRO A 10 2.75 10.44 -2.98
CA PRO A 10 1.61 11.31 -3.20
C PRO A 10 1.72 11.98 -4.58
N SER A 11 0.56 12.26 -5.19
CA SER A 11 0.47 13.13 -6.36
C SER A 11 -0.30 14.39 -6.00
N GLU A 12 0.02 15.51 -6.65
CA GLU A 12 -0.71 16.78 -6.45
C GLU A 12 -2.20 16.64 -6.81
N ALA A 13 -2.53 15.72 -7.72
CA ALA A 13 -3.90 15.41 -8.10
C ALA A 13 -4.69 14.63 -7.02
N TRP A 14 -4.04 14.14 -5.95
CA TRP A 14 -4.68 13.34 -4.90
C TRP A 14 -4.26 13.81 -3.49
N ILE A 15 -4.61 15.05 -3.17
CA ILE A 15 -4.39 15.67 -1.85
C ILE A 15 -5.03 14.84 -0.73
N GLY A 16 -6.21 14.24 -0.98
CA GLY A 16 -6.87 13.37 0.00
C GLY A 16 -6.02 12.17 0.43
N GLY A 17 -5.36 11.52 -0.52
CA GLY A 17 -4.45 10.40 -0.22
C GLY A 17 -3.22 10.85 0.56
N LYS A 18 -2.67 12.03 0.22
CA LYS A 18 -1.58 12.64 0.98
C LYS A 18 -1.99 12.86 2.45
N ASN A 19 -3.11 13.54 2.69
CA ASN A 19 -3.58 13.83 4.04
C ASN A 19 -3.88 12.56 4.84
N TYR A 20 -4.48 11.54 4.21
CA TYR A 20 -4.70 10.23 4.84
C TYR A 20 -3.39 9.62 5.37
N TYR A 21 -2.34 9.55 4.55
CA TYR A 21 -1.05 9.02 4.97
C TYR A 21 -0.42 9.85 6.08
N LEU A 22 -0.50 11.18 6.01
CA LEU A 22 0.06 12.05 7.06
C LEU A 22 -0.66 11.87 8.41
N SER A 23 -1.98 11.73 8.41
CA SER A 23 -2.74 11.41 9.64
C SER A 23 -2.38 10.04 10.19
N LEU A 24 -2.25 9.03 9.32
CA LEU A 24 -1.80 7.69 9.71
C LEU A 24 -0.38 7.72 10.31
N PHE A 25 0.54 8.42 9.66
CA PHE A 25 1.92 8.55 10.13
C PHE A 25 2.01 9.31 11.44
N SER A 26 1.21 10.35 11.64
CA SER A 26 1.10 11.03 12.93
C SER A 26 0.70 10.07 14.04
N LYS A 27 -0.37 9.30 13.83
CA LYS A 27 -0.85 8.36 14.84
C LYS A 27 0.17 7.26 15.16
N LEU A 28 0.82 6.71 14.13
CA LEU A 28 1.89 5.73 14.31
C LEU A 28 3.12 6.32 14.99
N HIS A 29 3.46 7.58 14.73
CA HIS A 29 4.63 8.23 15.33
C HIS A 29 4.42 8.46 16.83
N ASP A 30 3.18 8.78 17.23
CA ASP A 30 2.80 8.95 18.63
C ASP A 30 2.76 7.61 19.38
N ASP A 31 2.16 6.58 18.77
CA ASP A 31 1.86 5.31 19.45
C ASP A 31 3.01 4.29 19.43
N LEU A 32 3.90 4.34 18.42
CA LEU A 32 4.95 3.33 18.28
C LEU A 32 6.16 3.62 19.17
N ASP A 33 6.62 2.56 19.84
CA ASP A 33 7.91 2.52 20.51
C ASP A 33 9.01 2.16 19.49
N PRO A 34 9.91 3.11 19.15
CA PRO A 34 10.97 2.89 18.17
C PRO A 34 12.02 1.87 18.63
N THR A 35 12.04 1.48 19.91
CA THR A 35 12.92 0.42 20.42
C THR A 35 12.40 -0.98 20.09
N VAL A 36 11.10 -1.11 19.79
CA VAL A 36 10.42 -2.37 19.50
C VAL A 36 10.09 -2.50 18.02
N ASP A 37 9.69 -1.41 17.36
CA ASP A 37 9.22 -1.40 15.99
C ASP A 37 9.92 -0.33 15.16
N THR A 38 10.27 -0.66 13.92
CA THR A 38 10.86 0.30 12.97
C THR A 38 9.91 0.53 11.81
N VAL A 39 9.59 1.78 11.53
CA VAL A 39 8.82 2.18 10.34
C VAL A 39 9.76 2.78 9.30
N THR A 40 9.73 2.22 8.09
CA THR A 40 10.45 2.74 6.92
C THR A 40 9.47 3.22 5.85
N ILE A 41 9.54 4.50 5.49
CA ILE A 41 8.76 5.09 4.41
C ILE A 41 9.63 5.12 3.15
N PHE A 42 9.21 4.37 2.13
CA PHE A 42 9.83 4.40 0.80
C PHE A 42 9.11 5.42 -0.09
N THR A 43 9.88 6.31 -0.71
CA THR A 43 9.34 7.34 -1.61
C THR A 43 10.22 7.53 -2.84
N ALA A 44 9.71 8.22 -3.86
CA ALA A 44 10.48 8.57 -5.04
C ALA A 44 11.54 9.62 -4.69
N ASN A 45 12.74 9.51 -5.25
CA ASN A 45 13.80 10.51 -5.04
C ASN A 45 13.55 11.86 -5.73
N THR A 46 12.46 11.99 -6.48
CA THR A 46 11.99 13.24 -7.08
C THR A 46 10.97 13.98 -6.21
N LEU A 47 10.53 13.37 -5.10
CA LEU A 47 9.51 13.97 -4.24
C LEU A 47 10.16 14.76 -3.09
N HIS A 48 9.58 15.93 -2.84
CA HIS A 48 9.78 16.72 -1.64
C HIS A 48 9.28 15.95 -0.41
N ILE A 49 10.08 15.91 0.66
CA ILE A 49 9.82 15.12 1.88
C ILE A 49 9.63 16.01 3.11
N GLU A 50 9.42 17.31 2.91
CA GLU A 50 9.20 18.31 3.98
C GLU A 50 8.09 17.89 4.94
N ASP A 51 7.02 17.28 4.42
CA ASP A 51 5.89 16.76 5.18
C ASP A 51 6.22 15.51 6.01
N LEU A 52 7.32 14.82 5.71
CA LEU A 52 7.79 13.67 6.48
C LEU A 52 8.83 14.04 7.54
N LYS A 53 9.42 15.24 7.50
CA LYS A 53 10.47 15.67 8.44
C LYS A 53 9.99 15.70 9.89
N SER A 54 8.70 15.93 10.12
CA SER A 54 8.08 15.89 11.45
C SER A 54 8.10 14.49 12.08
N PHE A 55 8.16 13.42 11.27
CA PHE A 55 8.14 12.04 11.75
C PHE A 55 9.56 11.50 11.98
N ASN A 56 10.32 12.16 12.86
CA ASN A 56 11.75 11.89 13.11
C ASN A 56 12.09 10.47 13.61
N LYS A 57 11.10 9.69 14.10
CA LYS A 57 11.27 8.28 14.48
C LYS A 57 11.25 7.35 13.26
N PHE A 58 10.78 7.81 12.12
CA PHE A 58 10.64 7.00 10.91
C PHE A 58 11.86 7.13 10.01
N ARG A 59 12.29 6.01 9.43
CA ARG A 59 13.32 6.02 8.40
C ARG A 59 12.69 6.39 7.07
N VAL A 60 13.20 7.41 6.39
CA VAL A 60 12.78 7.76 5.03
C VAL A 60 13.82 7.26 4.03
N VAL A 61 13.39 6.50 3.02
CA VAL A 61 14.25 5.97 1.96
C VAL A 61 13.75 6.43 0.61
N GLN A 62 14.55 7.24 -0.07
CA GLN A 62 14.27 7.71 -1.41
C GLN A 62 14.89 6.78 -2.47
N SER A 63 14.11 6.40 -3.48
CA SER A 63 14.57 5.50 -4.55
C SER A 63 14.11 5.95 -5.94
N SER A 64 14.96 5.77 -6.95
CA SER A 64 14.60 5.97 -8.35
C SER A 64 13.61 4.94 -8.88
N LEU A 65 13.51 3.77 -8.24
CA LEU A 65 12.56 2.70 -8.62
C LEU A 65 11.09 3.14 -8.42
N LEU A 66 10.85 4.13 -7.57
CA LEU A 66 9.53 4.68 -7.28
C LEU A 66 9.18 5.89 -8.16
N LYS A 67 10.00 6.23 -9.16
CA LYS A 67 9.68 7.30 -10.12
C LYS A 67 8.44 6.94 -10.93
N SER A 68 7.50 7.88 -11.00
CA SER A 68 6.24 7.74 -11.72
C SER A 68 6.34 8.01 -13.24
N HIS A 69 7.55 8.17 -13.79
CA HIS A 69 7.77 8.50 -15.21
C HIS A 69 9.01 7.83 -15.81
N GLY A 70 9.13 7.90 -17.15
CA GLY A 70 10.27 7.39 -17.92
C GLY A 70 10.41 5.87 -17.95
N ILE A 71 11.65 5.40 -18.17
CA ILE A 71 12.03 3.99 -18.28
C ILE A 71 11.63 3.19 -17.02
N TYR A 72 11.75 3.79 -15.83
CA TYR A 72 11.41 3.13 -14.57
C TYR A 72 9.93 2.77 -14.49
N ARG A 73 9.02 3.67 -14.91
CA ARG A 73 7.58 3.37 -14.98
C ARG A 73 7.29 2.21 -15.93
N LEU A 74 7.95 2.18 -17.10
CA LEU A 74 7.77 1.10 -18.06
C LEU A 74 8.24 -0.24 -17.47
N ALA A 75 9.44 -0.26 -16.88
CA ALA A 75 9.97 -1.43 -16.19
C ALA A 75 9.02 -1.91 -15.08
N PHE A 76 8.48 -0.98 -14.27
CA PHE A 76 7.53 -1.29 -13.20
C PHE A 76 6.22 -1.88 -13.74
N ARG A 77 5.69 -1.35 -14.85
CA ARG A 77 4.50 -1.91 -15.52
C ARG A 77 4.75 -3.33 -16.02
N ILE A 78 5.89 -3.56 -16.69
CA ILE A 78 6.25 -4.87 -17.23
C ILE A 78 6.42 -5.87 -16.09
N ALA A 79 7.20 -5.51 -15.06
CA ALA A 79 7.43 -6.38 -13.92
C ALA A 79 6.15 -6.66 -13.12
N ASN A 80 5.28 -5.67 -12.92
CA ASN A 80 3.99 -5.88 -12.28
C ASN A 80 3.10 -6.85 -13.06
N LYS A 81 3.18 -6.82 -14.39
CA LYS A 81 2.45 -7.76 -15.26
C LYS A 81 3.02 -9.18 -15.18
N LEU A 82 4.35 -9.34 -15.13
CA LEU A 82 5.02 -10.64 -15.15
C LEU A 82 5.12 -11.31 -13.77
N PHE A 83 5.44 -10.53 -12.74
CA PHE A 83 5.81 -11.02 -11.42
C PHE A 83 4.85 -10.56 -10.30
N GLY A 84 3.88 -9.71 -10.62
CA GLY A 84 2.90 -9.16 -9.67
C GLY A 84 3.30 -7.80 -9.09
N GLU A 85 2.33 -7.14 -8.46
CA GLU A 85 2.45 -5.76 -7.98
C GLU A 85 3.62 -5.57 -7.01
N ASN A 86 4.36 -4.48 -7.15
CA ASN A 86 5.49 -4.10 -6.30
C ASN A 86 6.65 -5.12 -6.28
N SER A 87 6.65 -6.10 -7.18
CA SER A 87 7.68 -7.14 -7.28
C SER A 87 9.10 -6.59 -7.38
N LEU A 88 9.33 -5.53 -8.16
CA LEU A 88 10.65 -4.89 -8.29
C LEU A 88 11.16 -4.28 -6.98
N LEU A 89 10.26 -3.90 -6.08
CA LEU A 89 10.64 -3.32 -4.78
C LEU A 89 11.11 -4.39 -3.79
N THR A 90 10.92 -5.67 -4.09
CA THR A 90 11.38 -6.78 -3.23
C THR A 90 12.87 -6.67 -2.90
N TYR A 91 13.71 -6.32 -3.87
CA TYR A 91 15.13 -6.14 -3.64
C TYR A 91 15.41 -5.00 -2.65
N LEU A 92 14.73 -3.86 -2.85
CA LEU A 92 14.83 -2.69 -1.99
C LEU A 92 14.36 -3.00 -0.56
N PHE A 93 13.25 -3.74 -0.41
CA PHE A 93 12.73 -4.13 0.90
C PHE A 93 13.65 -5.13 1.61
N LYS A 94 14.23 -6.10 0.89
CA LYS A 94 15.19 -7.06 1.47
C LYS A 94 16.46 -6.39 1.96
N SER A 95 17.02 -5.42 1.22
CA SER A 95 18.22 -4.69 1.66
C SER A 95 17.99 -3.85 2.91
N HIS A 96 16.72 -3.55 3.21
CA HIS A 96 16.28 -2.81 4.39
C HIS A 96 15.69 -3.71 5.49
N LYS A 97 15.75 -5.04 5.33
CA LYS A 97 15.23 -6.04 6.28
C LYS A 97 13.75 -5.84 6.64
N ILE A 98 12.94 -5.41 5.67
CA ILE A 98 11.49 -5.21 5.86
C ILE A 98 10.79 -6.55 6.06
N ASP A 99 9.98 -6.65 7.12
CA ASP A 99 9.20 -7.83 7.47
C ASP A 99 7.78 -7.77 6.91
N LEU A 100 7.16 -6.57 6.93
CA LEU A 100 5.77 -6.34 6.50
C LEU A 100 5.65 -5.06 5.67
N LEU A 101 5.10 -5.16 4.46
CA LEU A 101 4.63 -4.01 3.70
C LEU A 101 3.18 -3.69 4.04
N SER A 102 2.93 -2.49 4.58
CA SER A 102 1.60 -2.01 4.91
C SER A 102 0.96 -1.22 3.76
N HIS A 103 -0.37 -1.26 3.68
CA HIS A 103 -1.21 -0.54 2.71
C HIS A 103 -0.96 -0.85 1.23
N ALA A 104 -0.14 -1.85 0.93
CA ALA A 104 0.15 -2.31 -0.42
C ALA A 104 0.35 -3.83 -0.43
N TYR A 105 0.07 -4.45 -1.57
CA TYR A 105 0.24 -5.88 -1.77
C TYR A 105 1.66 -6.23 -2.21
N LEU A 106 2.15 -7.40 -1.77
CA LEU A 106 3.29 -8.09 -2.33
C LEU A 106 2.95 -9.55 -2.66
N PRO A 107 3.43 -10.08 -3.80
CA PRO A 107 3.30 -11.49 -4.12
C PRO A 107 3.96 -12.39 -3.08
N LYS A 108 3.37 -13.57 -2.83
CA LYS A 108 3.87 -14.56 -1.87
C LYS A 108 5.33 -14.99 -2.11
N TRP A 109 5.77 -15.06 -3.37
CA TRP A 109 7.14 -15.47 -3.72
C TRP A 109 8.22 -14.48 -3.23
N THR A 110 7.85 -13.24 -2.91
CA THR A 110 8.78 -12.24 -2.37
C THR A 110 9.31 -12.61 -0.98
N LYS A 111 8.56 -13.46 -0.24
CA LYS A 111 8.78 -13.86 1.15
C LYS A 111 8.68 -12.71 2.17
N ILE A 112 8.16 -11.56 1.75
CA ILE A 112 7.86 -10.42 2.63
C ILE A 112 6.35 -10.41 2.82
N LYS A 113 5.90 -10.27 4.06
CA LYS A 113 4.46 -10.20 4.33
C LYS A 113 3.91 -8.90 3.75
N SER A 114 2.66 -8.90 3.34
CA SER A 114 1.94 -7.67 2.99
C SER A 114 0.63 -7.58 3.73
N LEU A 115 0.19 -6.34 3.97
CA LEU A 115 -1.07 -5.99 4.58
C LEU A 115 -1.76 -4.97 3.65
N PRO A 116 -2.31 -5.43 2.51
CA PRO A 116 -2.96 -4.54 1.55
C PRO A 116 -4.19 -3.88 2.17
N TRP A 117 -4.42 -2.62 1.81
CA TRP A 117 -5.56 -1.85 2.28
C TRP A 117 -6.59 -1.67 1.17
N ILE A 118 -7.87 -1.89 1.51
CA ILE A 118 -9.01 -1.62 0.65
C ILE A 118 -9.86 -0.51 1.31
N PRO A 119 -9.93 0.69 0.71
CA PRO A 119 -10.67 1.80 1.30
C PRO A 119 -12.18 1.65 1.19
N ASP A 120 -12.67 1.02 0.12
CA ASP A 120 -14.09 0.93 -0.21
C ASP A 120 -14.32 -0.10 -1.32
N PHE A 121 -15.59 -0.42 -1.56
CA PHE A 121 -16.05 -1.23 -2.70
C PHE A 121 -17.00 -0.44 -3.61
N GLN A 122 -16.81 0.88 -3.76
CA GLN A 122 -17.72 1.76 -4.52
C GLN A 122 -17.94 1.27 -5.96
N HIS A 123 -16.92 0.72 -6.60
CA HIS A 123 -17.01 0.16 -7.95
C HIS A 123 -18.00 -1.02 -8.09
N CYS A 124 -18.42 -1.64 -7.00
CA CYS A 124 -19.45 -2.68 -6.99
C CYS A 124 -20.85 -2.09 -6.77
N VAL A 125 -20.95 -1.06 -5.92
CA VAL A 125 -22.22 -0.42 -5.54
C VAL A 125 -22.68 0.60 -6.57
N LEU A 126 -21.75 1.35 -7.17
CA LEU A 126 -21.99 2.42 -8.14
C LEU A 126 -21.14 2.20 -9.41
N PRO A 127 -21.33 1.07 -10.12
CA PRO A 127 -20.49 0.71 -11.26
C PRO A 127 -20.53 1.74 -12.42
N GLU A 128 -21.59 2.52 -12.54
CA GLU A 128 -21.80 3.56 -13.56
C GLU A 128 -20.77 4.71 -13.49
N TYR A 129 -20.14 4.96 -12.34
CA TYR A 129 -19.07 5.97 -12.21
C TYR A 129 -17.68 5.43 -12.58
N PHE A 130 -17.59 4.17 -13.01
CA PHE A 130 -16.32 3.53 -13.35
C PHE A 130 -16.32 3.06 -14.80
N SER A 131 -15.21 3.31 -15.50
CA SER A 131 -15.03 2.72 -16.83
C SER A 131 -14.93 1.18 -16.73
N PRO A 132 -15.31 0.44 -17.79
CA PRO A 132 -15.19 -1.03 -17.79
C PRO A 132 -13.78 -1.53 -17.50
N GLU A 133 -12.75 -0.78 -17.90
CA GLU A 133 -11.35 -1.08 -17.57
C GLU A 133 -11.09 -0.94 -16.06
N LYS A 134 -11.54 0.15 -15.43
CA LYS A 134 -11.40 0.37 -13.98
C LYS A 134 -12.15 -0.68 -13.17
N LEU A 135 -13.35 -1.07 -13.61
CA LEU A 135 -14.13 -2.14 -12.98
C LEU A 135 -13.35 -3.47 -12.99
N ARG A 136 -12.87 -3.89 -14.17
CA ARG A 136 -12.06 -5.12 -14.31
C ARG A 136 -10.78 -5.07 -13.49
N TYR A 137 -10.08 -3.93 -13.52
CA TYR A 137 -8.87 -3.72 -12.75
C TYR A 137 -9.12 -3.87 -11.24
N ARG A 138 -10.07 -3.10 -10.69
CA ARG A 138 -10.43 -3.13 -9.26
C ARG A 138 -10.90 -4.52 -8.80
N ASN A 139 -11.78 -5.16 -9.57
CA ASN A 139 -12.22 -6.53 -9.28
C ASN A 139 -11.02 -7.51 -9.23
N THR A 140 -10.04 -7.35 -10.13
CA THR A 140 -8.86 -8.20 -10.16
C THR A 140 -7.95 -7.97 -8.96
N ILE A 141 -7.64 -6.71 -8.63
CA ILE A 141 -6.75 -6.39 -7.49
C ILE A 141 -7.40 -6.74 -6.16
N PHE A 142 -8.71 -6.48 -5.98
CA PHE A 142 -9.39 -6.74 -4.71
C PHE A 142 -9.54 -8.24 -4.46
N LYS A 143 -9.81 -9.05 -5.49
CA LYS A 143 -9.74 -10.52 -5.35
C LYS A 143 -8.38 -11.00 -4.84
N LYS A 144 -7.28 -10.38 -5.29
CA LYS A 144 -5.94 -10.72 -4.81
C LYS A 144 -5.75 -10.29 -3.35
N TYR A 145 -6.17 -9.07 -3.01
CA TYR A 145 -6.01 -8.52 -1.66
C TYR A 145 -6.83 -9.29 -0.63
N LEU A 146 -8.08 -9.64 -0.96
CA LEU A 146 -8.97 -10.46 -0.14
C LEU A 146 -8.52 -11.93 -0.04
N ALA A 147 -7.65 -12.38 -0.93
CA ALA A 147 -6.98 -13.68 -0.86
C ALA A 147 -5.62 -13.64 -0.14
N ASN A 148 -5.17 -12.46 0.28
CA ASN A 148 -3.98 -12.32 1.10
C ASN A 148 -4.25 -12.81 2.53
N GLU A 149 -3.24 -13.30 3.25
CA GLU A 149 -3.41 -13.86 4.60
C GLU A 149 -4.10 -12.88 5.55
N ASN A 150 -3.69 -11.61 5.52
CA ASN A 150 -4.28 -10.52 6.26
C ASN A 150 -4.50 -9.32 5.33
N PHE A 151 -5.58 -8.57 5.49
CA PHE A 151 -5.81 -7.32 4.76
C PHE A 151 -6.53 -6.29 5.65
N LEU A 152 -6.38 -5.02 5.31
CA LEU A 152 -7.02 -3.91 6.01
C LEU A 152 -8.24 -3.42 5.24
N LEU A 153 -9.30 -3.13 5.97
CA LEU A 153 -10.49 -2.42 5.52
C LEU A 153 -10.64 -1.12 6.30
N SER A 154 -11.17 -0.09 5.64
CA SER A 154 -11.43 1.21 6.25
C SER A 154 -12.53 1.19 7.31
N SER A 155 -13.49 0.25 7.21
CA SER A 155 -14.71 0.27 8.03
C SER A 155 -15.45 -1.06 8.03
N ASN A 156 -16.41 -1.20 8.96
CA ASN A 156 -17.38 -2.29 8.94
C ASN A 156 -18.28 -2.28 7.69
N SER A 157 -18.52 -1.12 7.08
CA SER A 157 -19.27 -1.05 5.82
C SER A 157 -18.49 -1.71 4.68
N ALA A 158 -17.19 -1.41 4.57
CA ALA A 158 -16.33 -2.05 3.59
C ALA A 158 -16.26 -3.57 3.81
N LEU A 159 -16.32 -4.06 5.06
CA LEU A 159 -16.38 -5.50 5.34
C LEU A 159 -17.66 -6.14 4.80
N LYS A 160 -18.82 -5.50 5.03
CA LYS A 160 -20.09 -5.98 4.49
C LYS A 160 -20.04 -6.06 2.96
N ASP A 161 -19.54 -5.02 2.31
CA ASP A 161 -19.41 -5.00 0.86
C ASP A 161 -18.43 -6.08 0.36
N ALA A 162 -17.29 -6.29 1.04
CA ALA A 162 -16.34 -7.34 0.71
C ALA A 162 -17.02 -8.71 0.68
N ILE A 163 -17.80 -9.04 1.72
CA ILE A 163 -18.52 -10.31 1.84
C ILE A 163 -19.64 -10.42 0.81
N ASN A 164 -20.33 -9.32 0.51
CA ASN A 164 -21.44 -9.31 -0.45
C ASN A 164 -20.98 -9.50 -1.89
N PHE A 165 -19.84 -8.92 -2.27
CA PHE A 165 -19.39 -8.88 -3.67
C PHE A 165 -18.25 -9.85 -4.01
N PHE A 166 -17.54 -10.38 -3.01
CA PHE A 166 -16.34 -11.20 -3.22
C PHE A 166 -16.27 -12.41 -2.29
N ASP A 167 -15.53 -13.43 -2.72
CA ASP A 167 -15.12 -14.56 -1.89
C ASP A 167 -13.91 -14.16 -1.03
N VAL A 168 -14.15 -13.92 0.27
CA VAL A 168 -13.14 -13.47 1.23
C VAL A 168 -12.41 -14.67 1.82
N LYS A 169 -11.12 -14.80 1.52
CA LYS A 169 -10.28 -15.94 1.98
C LYS A 169 -9.31 -15.57 3.09
N GLY A 170 -8.94 -14.30 3.17
CA GLY A 170 -8.02 -13.74 4.16
C GLY A 170 -8.70 -13.30 5.45
N LYS A 171 -7.88 -12.95 6.44
CA LYS A 171 -8.36 -12.31 7.67
C LYS A 171 -8.47 -10.80 7.48
N ALA A 172 -9.67 -10.26 7.67
CA ALA A 172 -9.93 -8.83 7.65
C ALA A 172 -9.52 -8.17 8.98
N TRP A 173 -8.87 -7.02 8.88
CA TRP A 173 -8.62 -6.09 9.97
C TRP A 173 -9.26 -4.74 9.65
N ILE A 174 -9.90 -4.10 10.61
CA ILE A 174 -10.64 -2.85 10.39
C ILE A 174 -9.93 -1.72 11.13
N TYR A 175 -9.63 -0.65 10.40
CA TYR A 175 -9.12 0.59 11.00
C TYR A 175 -10.20 1.23 11.87
N ARG A 176 -9.87 1.60 13.12
CA ARG A 176 -10.78 2.27 14.06
C ARG A 176 -10.32 3.68 14.32
#